data_AF-A0AAD6FTP2-F1
#
_entry.id   AF-A0AAD6FTP2-F1
#
_cell.length_a   1.000
_cell.length_b   1.000
_cell.length_c   1.000
_cell.angle_alpha   90.00
_cell.angle_beta   90.00
_cell.angle_gamma   90.00
#
_symmetry.space_group_name_H-M   'P 1'
#
loop_
_entity.id
_entity.type
_entity.pdbx_description
1 polymer ?
#
loop_
_entity_poly.entity_id
_entity_poly.type
_entity_poly.pdbx_seq_one_letter_code
_entity_poly.pdbx_strand_id
1 'polypeptide(L)'
;MAQATHREKVKEASMWSERVKKLDSKSASSFIIHETAGLGCDEYLGSGKVMDRCGVCGGENTTCRLVSGVFKHSLTKIGYHKIVEIPEGATKINVTEMVKSRNYLALRSRSGRSIINGNWAIDRPGKYEGAGTMFTYRRPNEIRSTAGESFLAEGPTNEILDVYMIFQQPNPGIHYEYTIPEKPVDPQPPNHRPEGNAVNGQGGHDNHRNTHQENYTPAGGGRDPPRLPDSQVPAVQPPRRPRDYNWKMAGTTECSASCGKGFRYSTFHCVSRLNQGQVSEALCDSSSKPSPQQEACSLQPCPAL
;
A
#
# COMPACT_ATOMS: atom_id res chain seq x y z
N MET A 1 -45.48 65.83 -3.68
CA MET A 1 -45.69 64.70 -4.62
C MET A 1 -44.87 63.48 -4.18
N ALA A 2 -45.23 62.85 -3.07
CA ALA A 2 -44.48 61.73 -2.48
C ALA A 2 -45.43 60.64 -1.95
N GLN A 3 -46.46 60.30 -2.71
CA GLN A 3 -47.36 59.18 -2.39
C GLN A 3 -47.62 58.23 -3.58
N ALA A 4 -47.03 58.47 -4.76
CA ALA A 4 -47.24 57.66 -5.95
C ALA A 4 -46.27 56.47 -6.10
N THR A 5 -45.11 56.46 -5.43
CA THR A 5 -44.05 55.46 -5.66
C THR A 5 -44.09 54.21 -4.78
N HIS A 6 -44.96 54.16 -3.76
CA HIS A 6 -45.09 53.00 -2.87
C HIS A 6 -46.11 51.95 -3.37
N ARG A 7 -47.12 52.37 -4.16
CA ARG A 7 -48.16 51.45 -4.68
C ARG A 7 -47.69 50.58 -5.85
N GLU A 8 -46.70 51.01 -6.62
CA GLU A 8 -46.15 50.20 -7.72
C GLU A 8 -45.22 49.09 -7.22
N LYS A 9 -44.38 49.36 -6.21
CA LYS A 9 -43.46 48.34 -5.65
C LYS A 9 -44.18 47.18 -4.96
N VAL A 10 -45.35 47.43 -4.36
CA VAL A 10 -46.15 46.37 -3.71
C VAL A 10 -46.85 45.46 -4.75
N LYS A 11 -47.24 46.00 -5.90
CA LYS A 11 -47.85 45.21 -6.99
C LYS A 11 -46.83 44.28 -7.66
N GLU A 12 -45.59 44.73 -7.79
CA GLU A 12 -44.51 43.93 -8.39
C GLU A 12 -44.12 42.74 -7.48
N ALA A 13 -44.02 42.95 -6.16
CA ALA A 13 -43.75 41.87 -5.20
C ALA A 13 -44.87 40.82 -5.12
N SER A 14 -46.14 41.23 -5.28
CA SER A 14 -47.28 40.30 -5.30
C SER A 14 -47.29 39.41 -6.54
N MET A 15 -46.94 39.95 -7.72
CA MET A 15 -46.87 39.17 -8.96
C MET A 15 -45.71 38.17 -8.98
N TRP A 16 -44.60 38.46 -8.29
CA TRP A 16 -43.50 37.51 -8.12
C TRP A 16 -43.90 36.34 -7.20
N SER A 17 -44.58 36.61 -6.08
CA SER A 17 -45.08 35.56 -5.17
C SER A 17 -46.08 34.61 -5.85
N GLU A 18 -46.98 35.12 -6.70
CA GLU A 18 -47.93 34.27 -7.44
C GLU A 18 -47.27 33.47 -8.57
N ARG A 19 -46.25 34.02 -9.25
CA ARG A 19 -45.48 33.25 -10.26
C ARG A 19 -44.67 32.12 -9.63
N VAL A 20 -44.08 32.34 -8.45
CA VAL A 20 -43.35 31.29 -7.71
C VAL A 20 -44.32 30.19 -7.24
N LYS A 21 -45.49 30.56 -6.68
CA LYS A 21 -46.52 29.58 -6.30
C LYS A 21 -47.13 28.80 -7.47
N LYS A 22 -47.10 29.36 -8.69
CA LYS A 22 -47.61 28.70 -9.90
C LYS A 22 -46.55 27.81 -10.60
N LEU A 23 -45.28 27.97 -10.25
CA LEU A 23 -44.17 27.10 -10.70
C LEU A 23 -44.08 25.81 -9.87
N ASP A 24 -44.52 25.83 -8.60
CA ASP A 24 -44.54 24.64 -7.73
C ASP A 24 -45.65 23.62 -8.03
N SER A 25 -46.60 23.94 -8.93
CA SER A 25 -47.76 23.07 -9.23
C SER A 25 -47.70 22.35 -10.57
N LYS A 26 -46.62 22.47 -11.36
CA LYS A 26 -46.49 21.83 -12.67
C LYS A 26 -45.14 21.17 -12.92
N SER A 27 -44.78 20.21 -12.07
CA SER A 27 -43.97 19.06 -12.51
C SER A 27 -44.06 17.94 -11.46
N ALA A 28 -45.24 17.37 -11.27
CA ALA A 28 -45.32 16.00 -10.76
C ALA A 28 -44.95 15.06 -11.92
N SER A 29 -43.70 15.11 -12.38
CA SER A 29 -43.11 13.92 -12.99
C SER A 29 -43.17 12.86 -11.92
N SER A 30 -43.96 11.81 -12.17
CA SER A 30 -43.94 10.59 -11.39
C SER A 30 -42.51 10.05 -11.45
N PHE A 31 -41.67 10.46 -10.50
CA PHE A 31 -40.45 9.76 -10.19
C PHE A 31 -40.92 8.45 -9.55
N ILE A 32 -41.14 7.44 -10.38
CA ILE A 32 -40.84 6.08 -9.96
C ILE A 32 -39.39 6.19 -9.48
N ILE A 33 -39.20 6.20 -8.16
CA ILE A 33 -37.90 5.92 -7.58
C ILE A 33 -37.68 4.48 -7.98
N HIS A 34 -37.01 4.25 -9.11
CA HIS A 34 -36.28 3.01 -9.27
C HIS A 34 -35.29 3.06 -8.12
N GLU A 35 -35.63 2.37 -7.04
CA GLU A 35 -34.65 1.97 -6.04
C GLU A 35 -33.53 1.37 -6.85
N THR A 36 -32.38 2.06 -6.88
CA THR A 36 -31.25 1.63 -7.68
C THR A 36 -30.77 0.36 -7.02
N ALA A 37 -31.26 -0.78 -7.52
CA ALA A 37 -30.90 -2.09 -7.02
C ALA A 37 -29.39 -2.24 -7.21
N GLY A 38 -28.64 -2.08 -6.11
CA GLY A 38 -27.19 -2.21 -6.12
C GLY A 38 -26.78 -3.62 -6.54
N LEU A 39 -25.60 -3.73 -7.14
CA LEU A 39 -24.96 -5.02 -7.38
C LEU A 39 -24.59 -5.62 -6.03
N GLY A 40 -25.10 -6.83 -5.75
CA GLY A 40 -24.66 -7.61 -4.60
C GLY A 40 -23.25 -8.15 -4.79
N CYS A 41 -22.64 -8.60 -3.70
CA CYS A 41 -21.31 -9.24 -3.75
C CYS A 41 -21.28 -10.57 -4.52
N ASP A 42 -22.44 -11.12 -4.87
CA ASP A 42 -22.63 -12.33 -5.67
C ASP A 42 -22.90 -12.00 -7.16
N GLU A 43 -22.63 -10.77 -7.58
CA GLU A 43 -22.76 -10.27 -8.96
C GLU A 43 -24.22 -10.14 -9.46
N TYR A 44 -25.21 -10.34 -8.59
CA TYR A 44 -26.64 -10.19 -8.93
C TYR A 44 -27.19 -8.82 -8.50
N LEU A 45 -27.95 -8.17 -9.41
CA LEU A 45 -28.67 -6.92 -9.12
C LEU A 45 -29.80 -7.18 -8.11
N GLY A 46 -29.82 -6.42 -7.02
CA GLY A 46 -30.88 -6.50 -6.01
C GLY A 46 -30.86 -7.77 -5.14
N SER A 47 -29.75 -8.52 -5.11
CA SER A 47 -29.63 -9.70 -4.23
C SER A 47 -29.59 -9.33 -2.75
N GLY A 48 -29.22 -8.09 -2.43
CA GLY A 48 -29.05 -7.61 -1.06
C GLY A 48 -27.83 -8.21 -0.34
N LYS A 49 -27.03 -9.06 -0.99
CA LYS A 49 -25.85 -9.67 -0.36
C LYS A 49 -24.66 -8.71 -0.34
N VAL A 50 -24.00 -8.66 0.82
CA VAL A 50 -22.83 -7.81 1.07
C VAL A 50 -21.65 -8.68 1.52
N MET A 51 -20.44 -8.26 1.17
CA MET A 51 -19.22 -8.90 1.67
C MET A 51 -19.14 -8.75 3.19
N ASP A 52 -18.86 -9.84 3.89
CA ASP A 52 -18.60 -9.81 5.32
C ASP A 52 -17.18 -9.26 5.62
N ARG A 53 -16.84 -9.14 6.91
CA ARG A 53 -15.51 -8.63 7.33
C ARG A 53 -14.36 -9.54 6.88
N CYS A 54 -14.64 -10.80 6.60
CA CYS A 54 -13.71 -11.82 6.12
C CYS A 54 -13.57 -11.82 4.59
N GLY A 55 -14.39 -11.05 3.88
CA GLY A 55 -14.43 -11.05 2.42
C GLY A 55 -15.26 -12.19 1.82
N VAL A 56 -16.14 -12.79 2.62
CA VAL A 56 -17.09 -13.83 2.19
C VAL A 56 -18.42 -13.16 1.86
N CYS A 57 -18.93 -13.38 0.64
CA CYS A 57 -20.21 -12.83 0.22
C CYS A 57 -21.38 -13.48 0.96
N GLY A 58 -22.17 -12.68 1.68
CA GLY A 58 -23.24 -13.20 2.55
C GLY A 58 -22.71 -14.03 3.72
N GLY A 59 -21.45 -13.78 4.14
CA GLY A 59 -20.82 -14.49 5.25
C GLY A 59 -21.26 -14.01 6.63
N GLU A 60 -21.04 -14.85 7.63
CA GLU A 60 -21.43 -14.63 9.03
C GLU A 60 -20.31 -14.01 9.88
N ASN A 61 -19.23 -13.49 9.28
CA ASN A 61 -18.07 -12.91 9.98
C ASN A 61 -17.25 -13.89 10.84
N THR A 62 -17.40 -15.21 10.64
CA THR A 62 -16.79 -16.27 11.48
C THR A 62 -15.56 -16.94 10.88
N THR A 63 -15.31 -16.77 9.57
CA THR A 63 -14.21 -17.47 8.86
C THR A 63 -12.85 -16.79 9.02
N CYS A 64 -12.78 -15.72 9.80
CA CYS A 64 -11.58 -14.94 10.00
C CYS A 64 -11.60 -14.21 11.34
N ARG A 65 -10.42 -13.76 11.77
CA ARG A 65 -10.25 -12.90 12.94
C ARG A 65 -9.59 -11.57 12.55
N LEU A 66 -10.03 -10.50 13.19
CA LEU A 66 -9.38 -9.19 13.11
C LEU A 66 -8.25 -9.12 14.13
N VAL A 67 -7.08 -8.69 13.68
CA VAL A 67 -5.96 -8.30 14.53
C VAL A 67 -5.81 -6.80 14.43
N SER A 68 -5.80 -6.11 15.57
CA SER A 68 -5.58 -4.67 15.63
C SER A 68 -4.79 -4.31 16.89
N GLY A 69 -4.02 -3.22 16.83
CA GLY A 69 -3.26 -2.72 17.95
C GLY A 69 -2.65 -1.35 17.71
N VAL A 70 -2.07 -0.80 18.76
CA VAL A 70 -1.40 0.51 18.74
C VAL A 70 0.00 0.37 19.34
N PHE A 71 1.02 0.76 18.57
CA PHE A 71 2.40 0.79 19.01
C PHE A 71 2.78 2.20 19.47
N LYS A 72 3.03 2.36 20.77
CA LYS A 72 3.40 3.62 21.45
C LYS A 72 4.68 3.52 22.28
N HIS A 73 5.53 2.54 22.01
CA HIS A 73 6.73 2.32 22.82
C HIS A 73 7.65 3.55 22.77
N SER A 74 8.15 3.96 23.93
CA SER A 74 9.17 5.00 24.05
C SER A 74 10.53 4.44 23.63
N LEU A 75 11.10 5.03 22.60
CA LEU A 75 12.38 4.62 22.03
C LEU A 75 13.39 5.75 22.21
N THR A 76 14.64 5.38 22.45
CA THR A 76 15.74 6.35 22.66
C THR A 76 16.82 6.26 21.58
N LYS A 77 16.84 5.18 20.80
CA LYS A 77 17.83 4.93 19.77
C LYS A 77 17.26 5.16 18.37
N ILE A 78 17.92 5.97 17.56
CA ILE A 78 17.60 6.17 16.15
C ILE A 78 17.81 4.84 15.39
N GLY A 79 16.87 4.51 14.49
CA GLY A 79 16.98 3.35 13.61
C GLY A 79 15.69 2.57 13.45
N TYR A 80 15.80 1.36 12.92
CA TYR A 80 14.67 0.46 12.67
C TYR A 80 14.22 -0.23 13.95
N HIS A 81 12.96 -0.06 14.32
CA HIS A 81 12.33 -0.76 15.45
C HIS A 81 11.13 -1.56 14.95
N LYS A 82 11.09 -2.86 15.25
CA LYS A 82 9.99 -3.75 14.83
C LYS A 82 8.72 -3.37 15.60
N ILE A 83 7.61 -3.24 14.88
CA ILE A 83 6.29 -2.91 15.41
C ILE A 83 5.46 -4.18 15.58
N VAL A 84 5.26 -4.90 14.47
CA VAL A 84 4.41 -6.08 14.41
C VAL A 84 4.86 -7.00 13.27
N GLU A 85 4.54 -8.28 13.40
CA GLU A 85 4.65 -9.28 12.35
C GLU A 85 3.27 -9.52 11.73
N ILE A 86 3.19 -9.46 10.40
CA ILE A 86 1.98 -9.77 9.63
C ILE A 86 2.20 -11.15 8.99
N PRO A 87 1.41 -12.17 9.35
CA PRO A 87 1.62 -13.53 8.87
C PRO A 87 1.15 -13.71 7.42
N GLU A 88 1.41 -14.89 6.88
CA GLU A 88 0.84 -15.38 5.61
C GLU A 88 -0.70 -15.46 5.69
N GLY A 89 -1.36 -15.23 4.55
CA GLY A 89 -2.81 -15.22 4.41
C GLY A 89 -3.48 -13.93 4.90
N ALA A 90 -2.73 -12.95 5.40
CA ALA A 90 -3.30 -11.72 5.93
C ALA A 90 -3.93 -10.85 4.83
N THR A 91 -5.12 -10.34 5.10
CA THR A 91 -5.90 -9.45 4.22
C THR A 91 -6.24 -8.14 4.93
N LYS A 92 -6.74 -7.15 4.17
CA LYS A 92 -7.19 -5.85 4.70
C LYS A 92 -6.15 -5.19 5.63
N ILE A 93 -4.89 -5.23 5.21
CA ILE A 93 -3.76 -4.70 5.97
C ILE A 93 -3.82 -3.18 5.93
N ASN A 94 -3.77 -2.56 7.10
CA ASN A 94 -3.70 -1.12 7.25
C ASN A 94 -2.75 -0.78 8.40
N VAL A 95 -1.66 -0.08 8.10
CA VAL A 95 -0.73 0.46 9.09
C VAL A 95 -0.64 1.94 8.90
N THR A 96 -1.01 2.69 9.93
CA THR A 96 -1.15 4.15 9.88
C THR A 96 -0.53 4.78 11.12
N GLU A 97 0.37 5.73 10.90
CA GLU A 97 0.83 6.63 11.94
C GLU A 97 -0.33 7.56 12.36
N MET A 98 -0.61 7.61 13.66
CA MET A 98 -1.80 8.30 14.19
C MET A 98 -1.75 9.81 13.98
N VAL A 99 -0.56 10.38 14.12
CA VAL A 99 -0.30 11.81 13.92
C VAL A 99 1.03 11.91 13.21
N LYS A 100 1.10 12.76 12.20
CA LYS A 100 2.34 12.98 11.46
C LYS A 100 3.53 13.25 12.38
N SER A 101 4.64 12.56 12.10
CA SER A 101 5.91 12.78 12.77
C SER A 101 7.08 12.83 11.78
N ARG A 102 8.32 12.89 12.27
CA ARG A 102 9.55 12.70 11.47
C ARG A 102 9.95 11.23 11.32
N ASN A 103 9.19 10.32 11.92
CA ASN A 103 9.40 8.88 11.77
C ASN A 103 8.89 8.41 10.40
N TYR A 104 9.37 7.26 9.97
CA TYR A 104 8.92 6.62 8.72
C TYR A 104 8.52 5.18 8.97
N LEU A 105 7.43 4.73 8.39
CA LEU A 105 7.02 3.33 8.39
C LEU A 105 7.87 2.55 7.39
N ALA A 106 8.22 1.32 7.68
CA ALA A 106 8.97 0.46 6.77
C ALA A 106 8.39 -0.94 6.78
N LEU A 107 8.50 -1.61 5.64
CA LEU A 107 7.97 -2.96 5.44
C LEU A 107 9.04 -3.83 4.81
N ARG A 108 9.32 -4.96 5.46
CA ARG A 108 10.32 -5.92 5.01
C ARG A 108 9.73 -7.32 5.04
N SER A 109 9.97 -8.10 4.00
CA SER A 109 9.70 -9.54 4.03
C SER A 109 10.63 -10.24 5.03
N ARG A 110 10.19 -11.34 5.62
CA ARG A 110 11.01 -12.18 6.49
C ARG A 110 12.26 -12.75 5.80
N SER A 111 12.27 -12.80 4.46
CA SER A 111 13.46 -13.11 3.64
C SER A 111 14.55 -12.01 3.68
N GLY A 112 14.25 -10.83 4.24
CA GLY A 112 15.14 -9.68 4.30
C GLY A 112 14.93 -8.66 3.17
N ARG A 113 14.10 -8.97 2.17
CA ARG A 113 13.77 -8.05 1.07
C ARG A 113 12.91 -6.88 1.56
N SER A 114 13.38 -5.65 1.34
CA SER A 114 12.64 -4.45 1.70
C SER A 114 11.59 -4.11 0.63
N ILE A 115 10.35 -3.87 1.05
CA ILE A 115 9.20 -3.55 0.17
C ILE A 115 8.90 -2.05 0.21
N ILE A 116 8.88 -1.47 1.41
CA ILE A 116 8.69 -0.03 1.65
C ILE A 116 9.77 0.46 2.61
N ASN A 117 10.43 1.57 2.28
CA ASN A 117 11.38 2.29 3.14
C ASN A 117 12.47 1.37 3.72
N GLY A 118 13.27 0.75 2.84
CA GLY A 118 14.39 -0.11 3.20
C GLY A 118 15.75 0.56 3.10
N ASN A 119 16.76 -0.03 3.75
CA ASN A 119 18.17 0.35 3.58
C ASN A 119 18.48 1.84 3.86
N TRP A 120 17.78 2.46 4.81
CA TRP A 120 17.85 3.90 5.11
C TRP A 120 17.40 4.82 3.97
N ALA A 121 16.79 4.27 2.92
CA ALA A 121 16.20 5.03 1.84
C ALA A 121 14.70 5.21 2.07
N ILE A 122 14.20 6.40 1.71
CA ILE A 122 12.80 6.76 1.84
C ILE A 122 12.16 6.77 0.47
N ASP A 123 11.23 5.84 0.27
CA ASP A 123 10.50 5.68 -0.95
C ASP A 123 9.42 6.78 -1.10
N ARG A 124 9.04 7.06 -2.34
CA ARG A 124 7.99 8.05 -2.63
C ARG A 124 6.59 7.44 -2.41
N PRO A 125 5.55 8.24 -2.17
CA PRO A 125 4.18 7.72 -2.19
C PRO A 125 3.87 7.00 -3.51
N GLY A 126 3.27 5.82 -3.44
CA GLY A 126 3.10 4.95 -4.61
C GLY A 126 2.59 3.55 -4.30
N LYS A 127 2.61 2.69 -5.30
CA LYS A 127 2.23 1.27 -5.21
C LYS A 127 3.49 0.40 -5.25
N TYR A 128 3.57 -0.56 -4.33
CA TYR A 128 4.74 -1.42 -4.10
C TYR A 128 4.31 -2.88 -4.07
N GLU A 129 4.92 -3.70 -4.93
CA GLU A 129 4.63 -5.13 -4.98
C GLU A 129 5.49 -5.91 -3.98
N GLY A 130 4.87 -6.83 -3.25
CA GLY A 130 5.58 -7.73 -2.35
C GLY A 130 4.65 -8.68 -1.60
N ALA A 131 5.19 -9.84 -1.22
CA ALA A 131 4.42 -10.87 -0.51
C ALA A 131 3.11 -11.26 -1.19
N GLY A 132 3.10 -11.33 -2.53
CA GLY A 132 1.94 -11.73 -3.32
C GLY A 132 0.82 -10.69 -3.39
N THR A 133 1.03 -9.48 -2.87
CA THR A 133 0.03 -8.39 -2.90
C THR A 133 0.66 -7.04 -3.25
N MET A 134 -0.18 -6.01 -3.34
CA MET A 134 0.22 -4.66 -3.72
C MET A 134 -0.08 -3.68 -2.58
N PHE A 135 0.99 -3.10 -2.02
CA PHE A 135 0.92 -2.09 -0.98
C PHE A 135 0.77 -0.69 -1.56
N THR A 136 -0.26 0.03 -1.15
CA THR A 136 -0.41 1.47 -1.42
C THR A 136 0.19 2.25 -0.27
N TYR A 137 1.32 2.89 -0.53
CA TYR A 137 2.06 3.69 0.42
C TYR A 137 1.75 5.18 0.24
N ARG A 138 1.37 5.87 1.32
CA ARG A 138 0.91 7.26 1.32
C ARG A 138 1.66 8.07 2.37
N ARG A 139 2.09 9.26 1.96
CA ARG A 139 2.62 10.29 2.85
C ARG A 139 1.95 11.63 2.53
N PRO A 140 0.92 12.03 3.30
CA PRO A 140 0.22 13.29 3.11
C PRO A 140 1.16 14.50 3.18
N ASN A 141 0.94 15.49 2.32
CA ASN A 141 1.83 16.64 2.20
C ASN A 141 1.65 17.63 3.38
N GLU A 142 2.75 18.25 3.80
CA GLU A 142 2.85 18.98 5.09
C GLU A 142 1.93 20.19 5.19
N ILE A 143 1.60 20.82 4.07
CA ILE A 143 0.89 22.10 4.03
C ILE A 143 -0.62 21.92 4.28
N ARG A 144 -1.17 20.72 4.07
CA ARG A 144 -2.62 20.52 3.98
C ARG A 144 -3.17 19.45 4.92
N SER A 145 -2.31 18.74 5.66
CA SER A 145 -2.75 17.61 6.47
C SER A 145 -1.85 17.32 7.67
N THR A 146 -2.49 17.00 8.79
CA THR A 146 -1.87 16.41 9.99
C THR A 146 -1.88 14.89 9.96
N ALA A 147 -2.47 14.28 8.92
CA ALA A 147 -2.54 12.84 8.77
C ALA A 147 -1.13 12.25 8.66
N GLY A 148 -0.90 11.17 9.40
CA GLY A 148 0.37 10.47 9.40
C GLY A 148 0.61 9.65 8.14
N GLU A 149 1.81 9.09 8.07
CA GLU A 149 2.20 8.13 7.04
C GLU A 149 1.39 6.83 7.15
N SER A 150 1.08 6.20 6.02
CA SER A 150 0.37 4.92 6.02
C SER A 150 0.77 4.00 4.87
N PHE A 151 0.62 2.69 5.05
CA PHE A 151 0.55 1.73 3.96
C PHE A 151 -0.63 0.77 4.13
N LEU A 152 -1.26 0.42 3.00
CA LEU A 152 -2.44 -0.44 2.96
C LEU A 152 -2.30 -1.51 1.88
N ALA A 153 -2.83 -2.71 2.11
CA ALA A 153 -2.93 -3.76 1.09
C ALA A 153 -4.18 -4.62 1.31
N GLU A 154 -4.80 -5.05 0.21
CA GLU A 154 -5.95 -5.96 0.27
C GLU A 154 -5.53 -7.39 0.69
N GLY A 155 -4.29 -7.80 0.39
CA GLY A 155 -3.82 -9.18 0.58
C GLY A 155 -4.31 -10.12 -0.53
N PRO A 156 -4.31 -11.45 -0.30
CA PRO A 156 -3.65 -12.12 0.83
C PRO A 156 -2.13 -12.04 0.71
N THR A 157 -1.44 -12.04 1.85
CA THR A 157 0.02 -12.22 1.87
C THR A 157 0.39 -13.68 1.62
N ASN A 158 1.51 -13.94 0.93
CA ASN A 158 2.04 -15.29 0.72
C ASN A 158 3.36 -15.58 1.47
N GLU A 159 3.87 -14.59 2.21
CA GLU A 159 5.02 -14.72 3.10
C GLU A 159 4.81 -13.84 4.35
N ILE A 160 5.56 -14.12 5.41
CA ILE A 160 5.56 -13.31 6.62
C ILE A 160 6.25 -11.96 6.37
N LEU A 161 5.64 -10.89 6.86
CA LEU A 161 6.13 -9.52 6.76
C LEU A 161 6.43 -8.94 8.15
N ASP A 162 7.54 -8.23 8.25
CA ASP A 162 7.89 -7.43 9.41
C ASP A 162 7.62 -5.95 9.15
N VAL A 163 6.82 -5.34 10.01
CA VAL A 163 6.60 -3.89 10.03
C VAL A 163 7.61 -3.24 10.96
N TYR A 164 8.28 -2.20 10.48
CA TYR A 164 9.24 -1.41 11.23
C TYR A 164 8.85 0.08 11.24
N MET A 165 9.36 0.81 12.23
CA MET A 165 9.47 2.27 12.19
C MET A 165 10.94 2.66 12.17
N ILE A 166 11.31 3.56 11.27
CA ILE A 166 12.57 4.30 11.29
C ILE A 166 12.39 5.45 12.27
N PHE A 167 12.86 5.27 13.49
CA PHE A 167 12.69 6.21 14.59
C PHE A 167 13.66 7.40 14.45
N GLN A 168 13.11 8.61 14.41
CA GLN A 168 13.81 9.90 14.42
C GLN A 168 13.34 10.83 15.55
N GLN A 169 12.09 10.68 16.01
CA GLN A 169 11.52 11.50 17.07
C GLN A 169 10.49 10.69 17.87
N PRO A 170 10.07 11.14 19.07
CA PRO A 170 9.08 10.45 19.89
C PRO A 170 7.85 10.00 19.09
N ASN A 171 7.50 8.73 19.26
CA ASN A 171 6.46 8.07 18.49
C ASN A 171 5.06 8.54 18.97
N PRO A 172 4.26 9.22 18.12
CA PRO A 172 2.91 9.65 18.48
C PRO A 172 1.91 8.49 18.58
N GLY A 173 2.29 7.31 18.09
CA GLY A 173 1.47 6.12 18.02
C GLY A 173 1.33 5.65 16.58
N ILE A 174 1.42 4.34 16.38
CA ILE A 174 1.17 3.70 15.09
C ILE A 174 0.04 2.70 15.30
N HIS A 175 -1.08 2.91 14.62
CA HIS A 175 -2.18 1.97 14.56
C HIS A 175 -1.91 0.95 13.46
N TYR A 176 -2.15 -0.33 13.75
CA TYR A 176 -2.12 -1.37 12.74
C TYR A 176 -3.36 -2.25 12.88
N GLU A 177 -3.86 -2.73 11.76
CA GLU A 177 -4.92 -3.72 11.69
C GLU A 177 -4.78 -4.60 10.44
N TYR A 178 -5.22 -5.85 10.55
CA TYR A 178 -5.31 -6.80 9.44
C TYR A 178 -6.21 -7.99 9.81
N THR A 179 -6.72 -8.69 8.81
CA THR A 179 -7.60 -9.85 8.97
C THR A 179 -6.85 -11.13 8.64
N ILE A 180 -6.99 -12.16 9.48
CA ILE A 180 -6.40 -13.49 9.26
C ILE A 180 -7.51 -14.51 9.06
N PRO A 181 -7.53 -15.26 7.93
CA PRO A 181 -8.43 -16.39 7.74
C PRO A 181 -8.20 -17.44 8.83
N GLU A 182 -9.28 -17.95 9.42
CA GLU A 182 -9.19 -19.10 10.31
C GLU A 182 -9.09 -20.36 9.46
N LYS A 183 -8.15 -21.25 9.80
CA LYS A 183 -8.13 -22.59 9.19
C LYS A 183 -9.41 -23.31 9.62
N PRO A 184 -10.06 -24.08 8.72
CA PRO A 184 -11.10 -25.00 9.14
C PRO A 184 -10.56 -25.86 10.28
N VAL A 185 -11.23 -25.85 11.44
CA VAL A 185 -10.95 -26.81 12.50
C VAL A 185 -11.48 -28.14 12.00
N ASP A 186 -10.61 -28.93 11.36
CA ASP A 186 -10.95 -30.32 11.06
C ASP A 186 -11.24 -31.03 12.39
N PRO A 187 -12.43 -31.62 12.57
CA PRO A 187 -12.66 -32.55 13.66
C PRO A 187 -11.64 -33.69 13.50
N GLN A 188 -10.69 -33.81 14.43
CA GLN A 188 -9.73 -34.92 14.43
C GLN A 188 -10.50 -36.25 14.34
N PRO A 189 -10.29 -37.07 13.30
CA PRO A 189 -10.81 -38.42 13.27
C PRO A 189 -10.10 -39.24 14.36
N PRO A 190 -10.80 -40.12 15.10
CA PRO A 190 -10.16 -41.02 16.03
C PRO A 190 -9.18 -41.94 15.29
N ASN A 191 -7.97 -42.03 15.84
CA ASN A 191 -6.86 -42.85 15.35
C ASN A 191 -7.27 -44.33 15.29
N HIS A 192 -7.62 -44.81 14.09
CA HIS A 192 -7.60 -46.23 13.77
C HIS A 192 -6.55 -46.50 12.70
N ARG A 193 -5.39 -46.99 13.16
CA ARG A 193 -4.42 -47.71 12.33
C ARG A 193 -5.06 -49.00 11.82
N PRO A 194 -4.76 -49.37 10.57
CA PRO A 194 -4.32 -50.74 10.31
C PRO A 194 -2.96 -50.78 9.61
N GLU A 195 -2.11 -51.69 10.08
CA GLU A 195 -0.90 -52.16 9.42
C GLU A 195 -1.23 -52.96 8.14
N GLY A 196 -0.34 -52.96 7.16
CA GLY A 196 -0.25 -54.09 6.21
C GLY A 196 0.12 -53.78 4.75
N ASN A 197 1.41 -53.94 4.45
CA ASN A 197 2.01 -54.64 3.31
C ASN A 197 2.13 -54.01 1.89
N ALA A 198 3.37 -54.13 1.40
CA ALA A 198 3.89 -53.77 0.09
C ALA A 198 3.72 -54.89 -0.95
N VAL A 199 3.65 -54.54 -2.25
CA VAL A 199 4.17 -55.34 -3.38
C VAL A 199 4.64 -54.40 -4.52
N ASN A 200 5.82 -54.71 -5.06
CA ASN A 200 6.53 -54.09 -6.19
C ASN A 200 5.92 -54.40 -7.58
N GLY A 201 6.23 -53.55 -8.56
CA GLY A 201 6.20 -53.90 -9.99
C GLY A 201 6.92 -52.84 -10.85
N GLN A 202 8.08 -53.19 -11.40
CA GLN A 202 9.02 -52.38 -12.19
C GLN A 202 8.70 -52.33 -13.70
N GLY A 203 9.30 -51.33 -14.38
CA GLY A 203 9.70 -51.37 -15.80
C GLY A 203 9.05 -50.26 -16.64
N GLY A 204 9.72 -49.47 -17.46
CA GLY A 204 11.11 -49.43 -17.94
C GLY A 204 11.34 -48.15 -18.77
N HIS A 205 12.60 -47.91 -19.11
CA HIS A 205 13.19 -46.73 -19.76
C HIS A 205 12.64 -46.41 -21.16
N ASP A 206 12.68 -45.14 -21.59
CA ASP A 206 13.68 -44.67 -22.56
C ASP A 206 13.64 -43.15 -22.86
N ASN A 207 14.84 -42.61 -23.06
CA ASN A 207 15.23 -41.23 -23.34
C ASN A 207 15.51 -41.06 -24.85
N HIS A 208 14.93 -40.05 -25.52
CA HIS A 208 15.56 -39.22 -26.58
C HIS A 208 14.53 -38.20 -27.07
N ARG A 209 14.66 -36.89 -26.81
CA ARG A 209 15.60 -35.87 -27.32
C ARG A 209 15.34 -35.44 -28.79
N ASN A 210 14.66 -34.30 -28.89
CA ASN A 210 14.85 -33.12 -29.76
C ASN A 210 14.46 -33.03 -31.25
N THR A 211 13.62 -32.00 -31.49
CA THR A 211 13.63 -30.91 -32.51
C THR A 211 13.66 -31.21 -34.01
N HIS A 212 12.82 -30.48 -34.75
CA HIS A 212 13.07 -29.72 -36.01
C HIS A 212 11.66 -29.32 -36.55
N GLN A 213 11.17 -28.09 -36.42
CA GLN A 213 11.49 -26.82 -37.11
C GLN A 213 11.00 -26.74 -38.58
N GLU A 214 9.95 -25.91 -38.76
CA GLU A 214 9.63 -24.95 -39.85
C GLU A 214 9.57 -25.37 -41.34
N ASN A 215 8.50 -24.99 -42.06
CA ASN A 215 8.51 -23.84 -43.00
C ASN A 215 7.26 -23.72 -43.94
N TYR A 216 6.73 -22.49 -44.00
CA TYR A 216 6.23 -21.65 -45.13
C TYR A 216 5.22 -22.13 -46.22
N THR A 217 4.03 -21.49 -46.18
CA THR A 217 3.20 -20.72 -47.19
C THR A 217 3.50 -20.79 -48.71
N PRO A 218 2.56 -20.48 -49.67
CA PRO A 218 1.76 -19.22 -49.69
C PRO A 218 0.41 -19.07 -50.49
N ALA A 219 -0.23 -17.92 -50.21
CA ALA A 219 -0.95 -16.97 -51.10
C ALA A 219 -2.46 -17.10 -51.45
N GLY A 220 -3.13 -15.94 -51.31
CA GLY A 220 -4.47 -15.55 -51.79
C GLY A 220 -5.27 -14.89 -50.65
N GLY A 221 -5.70 -13.63 -50.64
CA GLY A 221 -5.91 -12.60 -51.66
C GLY A 221 -7.32 -12.03 -51.48
N GLY A 222 -7.49 -10.90 -50.78
CA GLY A 222 -8.80 -10.24 -50.59
C GLY A 222 -8.69 -8.91 -49.84
N ARG A 223 -9.20 -7.84 -50.47
CA ARG A 223 -9.19 -6.44 -50.00
C ARG A 223 -10.57 -6.08 -49.42
N ASP A 224 -10.61 -5.53 -48.21
CA ASP A 224 -11.69 -4.68 -47.70
C ASP A 224 -11.08 -3.55 -46.84
N PRO A 225 -11.64 -2.32 -46.87
CA PRO A 225 -11.03 -1.15 -46.22
C PRO A 225 -11.40 -1.04 -44.73
N PRO A 226 -10.48 -0.65 -43.82
CA PRO A 226 -10.83 -0.47 -42.42
C PRO A 226 -11.54 0.87 -42.17
N ARG A 227 -12.70 0.79 -41.53
CA ARG A 227 -13.34 1.92 -40.83
C ARG A 227 -12.47 2.33 -39.63
N LEU A 228 -12.21 3.63 -39.49
CA LEU A 228 -11.86 4.22 -38.21
C LEU A 228 -13.11 4.31 -37.34
N PRO A 229 -12.99 4.10 -36.03
CA PRO A 229 -13.36 5.18 -35.15
C PRO A 229 -12.30 5.50 -34.10
N ASP A 230 -12.14 6.79 -33.93
CA ASP A 230 -11.40 7.49 -32.91
C ASP A 230 -11.90 7.09 -31.50
N SER A 231 -10.99 6.62 -30.66
CA SER A 231 -11.14 6.57 -29.22
C SER A 231 -9.75 6.49 -28.62
N GLN A 232 -9.17 7.67 -28.43
CA GLN A 232 -7.94 7.89 -27.70
C GLN A 232 -8.04 7.26 -26.31
N VAL A 233 -7.47 6.05 -26.17
CA VAL A 233 -7.11 5.48 -24.88
C VAL A 233 -5.98 6.36 -24.33
N PRO A 234 -6.06 6.88 -23.09
CA PRO A 234 -4.94 7.60 -22.49
C PRO A 234 -3.71 6.70 -22.51
N ALA A 235 -2.60 7.22 -23.05
CA ALA A 235 -1.34 6.51 -23.11
C ALA A 235 -1.03 5.87 -21.75
N VAL A 236 -0.86 4.54 -21.75
CA VAL A 236 -0.27 3.80 -20.64
C VAL A 236 1.03 4.53 -20.30
N GLN A 237 1.08 5.17 -19.12
CA GLN A 237 2.33 5.72 -18.63
C GLN A 237 3.33 4.56 -18.62
N PRO A 238 4.54 4.72 -19.18
CA PRO A 238 5.53 3.66 -19.15
C PRO A 238 5.71 3.22 -17.70
N PRO A 239 5.85 1.90 -17.42
CA PRO A 239 6.13 1.42 -16.07
C PRO A 239 7.31 2.23 -15.55
N ARG A 240 7.08 2.99 -14.47
CA ARG A 240 8.12 3.80 -13.87
C ARG A 240 9.25 2.85 -13.53
N ARG A 241 10.38 2.98 -14.25
CA ARG A 241 11.54 2.11 -14.04
C ARG A 241 11.86 2.12 -12.54
N PRO A 242 11.97 0.95 -11.89
CA PRO A 242 12.49 0.88 -10.53
C PRO A 242 13.79 1.65 -10.48
N ARG A 243 14.01 2.50 -9.47
CA ARG A 243 15.29 3.19 -9.33
C ARG A 243 16.36 2.14 -9.08
N ASP A 244 17.25 1.92 -10.03
CA ASP A 244 18.30 0.91 -9.93
C ASP A 244 19.31 1.20 -8.81
N TYR A 245 19.32 2.43 -8.28
CA TYR A 245 20.24 2.91 -7.26
C TYR A 245 19.52 3.64 -6.12
N ASN A 246 20.06 3.53 -4.90
CA ASN A 246 19.59 4.27 -3.73
C ASN A 246 20.74 4.66 -2.80
N TRP A 247 20.52 5.70 -1.98
CA TRP A 247 21.43 6.03 -0.89
C TRP A 247 21.31 5.00 0.23
N LYS A 248 22.45 4.56 0.78
CA LYS A 248 22.55 3.64 1.91
C LYS A 248 23.51 4.22 2.94
N MET A 249 23.19 4.04 4.23
CA MET A 249 24.10 4.44 5.30
C MET A 249 25.40 3.63 5.20
N ALA A 250 26.50 4.34 5.04
CA ALA A 250 27.84 3.78 4.93
C ALA A 250 28.52 3.64 6.30
N GLY A 251 28.18 4.52 7.23
CA GLY A 251 28.73 4.51 8.57
C GLY A 251 28.52 5.85 9.25
N THR A 252 29.50 6.22 10.07
CA THR A 252 29.54 7.51 10.76
C THR A 252 30.89 8.17 10.54
N THR A 253 30.92 9.50 10.60
CA THR A 253 32.18 10.24 10.72
C THR A 253 32.89 9.85 12.01
N GLU A 254 34.16 10.24 12.12
CA GLU A 254 34.86 10.21 13.39
C GLU A 254 34.16 11.10 14.42
N CYS A 255 34.38 10.79 15.69
CA CYS A 255 33.86 11.59 16.79
C CYS A 255 34.55 12.96 16.77
N SER A 256 33.77 14.03 16.98
CA SER A 256 34.28 15.40 17.01
C SER A 256 35.30 15.66 18.12
N ALA A 257 35.39 14.76 19.10
CA ALA A 257 36.35 14.77 20.18
C ALA A 257 37.13 13.45 20.17
N SER A 258 38.39 13.48 20.61
CA SER A 258 39.23 12.30 20.79
C SER A 258 39.14 11.70 22.21
N CYS A 259 38.51 12.42 23.14
CA CYS A 259 38.24 12.00 24.51
C CYS A 259 36.97 12.70 25.02
N GLY A 260 36.32 12.15 26.04
CA GLY A 260 35.12 12.71 26.65
C GLY A 260 33.88 12.67 25.73
N LYS A 261 33.03 13.70 25.83
CA LYS A 261 31.79 13.79 25.06
C LYS A 261 32.03 14.50 23.73
N GLY A 262 31.52 13.92 22.65
CA GLY A 262 31.55 14.52 21.32
C GLY A 262 30.32 14.13 20.51
N PHE A 263 30.35 14.46 19.22
CA PHE A 263 29.31 14.12 18.27
C PHE A 263 29.90 13.54 16.99
N ARG A 264 29.15 12.67 16.32
CA ARG A 264 29.47 12.13 15.00
C ARG A 264 28.26 12.26 14.08
N TYR A 265 28.49 12.22 12.78
CA TYR A 265 27.44 12.36 11.76
C TYR A 265 27.31 11.09 10.94
N SER A 266 26.09 10.71 10.56
CA SER A 266 25.89 9.60 9.63
C SER A 266 26.39 9.94 8.23
N THR A 267 27.05 8.97 7.58
CA THR A 267 27.54 9.06 6.21
C THR A 267 26.74 8.14 5.30
N PHE A 268 26.54 8.54 4.04
CA PHE A 268 25.73 7.81 3.07
C PHE A 268 26.48 7.64 1.75
N HIS A 269 26.37 6.46 1.15
CA HIS A 269 26.90 6.14 -0.17
C HIS A 269 25.78 5.70 -1.11
N CYS A 270 25.96 5.95 -2.40
CA CYS A 270 25.06 5.42 -3.41
C CYS A 270 25.36 3.93 -3.64
N VAL A 271 24.33 3.09 -3.68
CA VAL A 271 24.45 1.65 -3.91
C VAL A 271 23.48 1.16 -4.97
N SER A 272 23.84 0.08 -5.67
CA SER A 272 22.91 -0.63 -6.56
C SER A 272 21.87 -1.41 -5.76
N ARG A 273 20.60 -1.33 -6.17
CA ARG A 273 19.51 -2.09 -5.54
C ARG A 273 19.65 -3.60 -5.73
N LEU A 274 20.22 -4.04 -6.85
CA LEU A 274 20.31 -5.45 -7.21
C LEU A 274 21.38 -6.20 -6.41
N ASN A 275 22.59 -5.64 -6.31
CA ASN A 275 23.74 -6.31 -5.71
C ASN A 275 24.27 -5.63 -4.44
N GLN A 276 23.69 -4.50 -4.02
CA GLN A 276 24.09 -3.73 -2.83
C GLN A 276 25.52 -3.17 -2.87
N GLY A 277 26.20 -3.22 -4.02
CA GLY A 277 27.54 -2.68 -4.19
C GLY A 277 27.53 -1.16 -4.22
N GLN A 278 28.56 -0.55 -3.62
CA GLN A 278 28.79 0.89 -3.69
C GLN A 278 29.07 1.30 -5.14
N VAL A 279 28.37 2.34 -5.58
CA VAL A 279 28.52 2.92 -6.91
C VAL A 279 28.76 4.42 -6.80
N SER A 280 28.97 5.08 -7.94
CA SER A 280 29.13 6.53 -8.00
C SER A 280 27.92 7.27 -7.41
N GLU A 281 28.17 8.30 -6.60
CA GLU A 281 27.13 9.15 -5.99
C GLU A 281 26.19 9.79 -7.01
N ALA A 282 26.67 10.04 -8.23
CA ALA A 282 25.88 10.66 -9.31
C ALA A 282 24.76 9.76 -9.85
N LEU A 283 24.81 8.45 -9.61
CA LEU A 283 23.75 7.51 -10.01
C LEU A 283 22.54 7.55 -9.09
N CYS A 284 22.72 8.09 -7.88
CA CYS A 284 21.63 8.34 -6.95
C CYS A 284 21.13 9.77 -7.10
N ASP A 285 19.81 9.94 -6.98
CA ASP A 285 19.19 11.26 -6.99
C ASP A 285 19.61 12.06 -5.75
N SER A 286 20.29 13.19 -5.96
CA SER A 286 20.78 14.07 -4.89
C SER A 286 19.66 14.62 -4.02
N SER A 287 18.46 14.85 -4.57
CA SER A 287 17.29 15.29 -3.82
C SER A 287 16.76 14.22 -2.85
N SER A 288 17.15 12.96 -3.06
CA SER A 288 16.84 11.84 -2.16
C SER A 288 17.97 11.47 -1.21
N LYS A 289 19.09 12.22 -1.21
CA LYS A 289 20.20 12.00 -0.28
C LYS A 289 19.74 12.36 1.13
N PRO A 290 19.76 11.41 2.09
CA PRO A 290 19.41 11.73 3.47
C PRO A 290 20.34 12.80 4.04
N SER A 291 19.80 13.67 4.89
CA SER A 291 20.62 14.63 5.62
C SER A 291 21.50 13.88 6.66
N PRO A 292 22.77 14.26 6.82
CA PRO A 292 23.61 13.73 7.88
C PRO A 292 22.96 14.01 9.25
N GLN A 293 22.74 12.96 10.03
CA GLN A 293 22.14 13.04 11.36
C GLN A 293 23.22 13.01 12.43
N GLN A 294 23.09 13.88 13.43
CA GLN A 294 24.03 13.99 14.55
C GLN A 294 23.71 12.97 15.64
N GLU A 295 24.71 12.22 16.07
CA GLU A 295 24.64 11.27 17.19
C GLU A 295 25.72 11.63 18.23
N ALA A 296 25.41 11.53 19.52
CA ALA A 296 26.41 11.72 20.57
C ALA A 296 27.37 10.51 20.64
N CYS A 297 28.66 10.77 20.72
CA CYS A 297 29.69 9.78 21.02
C CYS A 297 30.32 10.08 22.39
N SER A 298 30.56 9.05 23.18
CA SER A 298 31.26 9.16 24.47
C SER A 298 32.51 8.30 24.40
N LEU A 299 33.67 8.95 24.43
CA LEU A 299 34.99 8.32 24.44
C LEU A 299 35.52 8.24 25.87
N GLN A 300 36.72 7.67 25.99
CA GLN A 300 37.45 7.63 27.27
C GLN A 300 37.58 9.04 27.86
N PRO A 301 37.53 9.18 29.21
CA PRO A 301 37.73 10.46 29.86
C PRO A 301 39.02 11.14 29.37
N CYS A 302 38.97 12.45 29.17
CA CYS A 302 40.17 13.19 28.80
C CYS A 302 41.22 13.09 29.91
N PRO A 303 42.51 12.99 29.55
CA PRO A 303 43.60 13.09 30.53
C PRO A 303 43.45 14.38 31.33
N ALA A 304 43.76 14.32 32.63
CA ALA A 304 43.83 15.52 33.43
C ALA A 304 44.91 16.46 32.84
N LEU A 305 44.54 17.73 32.66
CA LEU A 305 45.45 18.79 32.23
C LEU A 305 46.42 19.16 33.36
#